data_AF-K4GTS9-F1
#
_entry.id   AF-K4GTS9-F1
#
_cell.length_a   1.000
_cell.length_b   1.000
_cell.length_c   1.000
_cell.angle_alpha   90.00
_cell.angle_beta   90.00
_cell.angle_gamma   90.00
#
_symmetry.space_group_name_H-M   'P 1'
#
loop_
_entity.id
_entity.type
_entity.pdbx_description
1 polymer ?
#
loop_
_entity_poly.entity_id
_entity_poly.type
_entity_poly.pdbx_seq_one_letter_code
_entity_poly.pdbx_strand_id
1 'polypeptide(L)'
;ASAENIPDLPDDYSGSFEDVGNLAGDLKRVKLTGKPPNILIYVDSDSGEVKFEEIRSIIMECVDINAYTVYQLLEEQVLSVPWVDNALLLVIATSEPISDSVSKQFLAFMSKGGKILGLSASFTFGGIQIKNKDELADTVQALVFSKDKDNEIKLNALASGRVFKRETAEISSMKLLGYFDSTDKDMMVVQM
;
A
#
# COMPACT_ATOMS: atom_id res chain seq x y z
N ALA A 1 28.80 -3.88 -55.75
CA ALA A 1 28.34 -5.07 -55.03
C ALA A 1 27.03 -4.70 -54.36
N SER A 2 25.93 -5.17 -54.93
CA SER A 2 24.57 -4.91 -54.46
C SER A 2 24.25 -5.84 -53.28
N ALA A 3 23.67 -5.30 -52.21
CA ALA A 3 23.20 -6.07 -51.07
C ALA A 3 21.66 -5.97 -51.00
N GLU A 4 21.00 -6.68 -51.92
CA GLU A 4 19.55 -6.92 -51.89
C GLU A 4 19.32 -8.43 -51.94
N ASN A 5 19.36 -9.08 -50.79
CA ASN A 5 18.73 -10.38 -50.52
C ASN A 5 18.83 -10.68 -49.02
N ILE A 6 17.82 -10.28 -48.25
CA ILE A 6 17.58 -10.88 -46.92
C ILE A 6 16.24 -11.62 -47.07
N PRO A 7 16.18 -12.93 -46.78
CA PRO A 7 14.94 -13.66 -46.85
C PRO A 7 14.02 -13.27 -45.69
N ASP A 8 12.74 -13.05 -45.98
CA ASP A 8 11.69 -12.80 -44.99
C ASP A 8 11.54 -14.02 -44.07
N LEU A 9 11.64 -13.78 -42.76
CA LEU A 9 11.39 -14.79 -41.73
C LEU A 9 9.88 -14.90 -41.49
N PRO A 10 9.33 -16.11 -41.29
CA PRO A 10 7.92 -16.27 -41.00
C PRO A 10 7.57 -15.71 -39.61
N ASP A 11 6.54 -14.86 -39.58
CA ASP A 11 5.86 -14.40 -38.36
C ASP A 11 5.05 -15.54 -37.75
N ASP A 12 5.65 -16.33 -36.87
CA ASP A 12 4.92 -17.33 -36.08
C ASP A 12 5.47 -17.41 -34.65
N TYR A 13 4.97 -16.52 -33.78
CA TYR A 13 4.86 -16.83 -32.35
C TYR A 13 3.61 -16.20 -31.76
N SER A 14 2.44 -16.73 -32.15
CA SER A 14 1.23 -16.61 -31.35
C SER A 14 1.36 -17.52 -30.13
N GLY A 15 2.11 -17.06 -29.13
CA GLY A 15 2.14 -17.67 -27.81
C GLY A 15 0.78 -17.54 -27.16
N SER A 16 -0.05 -18.57 -27.33
CA SER A 16 -1.24 -18.79 -26.49
C SER A 16 -0.76 -19.07 -25.07
N PHE A 17 -0.68 -18.03 -24.25
CA PHE A 17 -0.59 -18.20 -22.80
C PHE A 17 -2.01 -18.47 -22.29
N GLU A 18 -2.39 -19.74 -22.30
CA GLU A 18 -3.54 -20.20 -21.54
C GLU A 18 -3.26 -20.06 -20.04
N ASP A 19 -4.12 -19.28 -19.40
CA ASP A 19 -4.56 -19.32 -18.01
C ASP A 19 -3.52 -19.56 -16.90
N VAL A 20 -3.01 -18.45 -16.36
CA VAL A 20 -2.70 -18.37 -14.92
C VAL A 20 -3.49 -17.18 -14.36
N GLY A 21 -4.72 -17.46 -13.91
CA GLY A 21 -5.38 -16.75 -12.81
C GLY A 21 -5.39 -15.22 -12.94
N ASN A 22 -6.43 -14.71 -13.59
CA ASN A 22 -6.82 -13.30 -13.67
C ASN A 22 -6.66 -12.51 -12.35
N LEU A 23 -5.47 -11.96 -12.10
CA LEU A 23 -5.24 -10.77 -11.27
C LEU A 23 -5.11 -9.50 -12.14
N ALA A 24 -5.14 -9.66 -13.46
CA ALA A 24 -5.01 -8.60 -14.45
C ALA A 24 -6.35 -8.14 -15.05
N GLY A 25 -7.47 -8.73 -14.62
CA GLY A 25 -8.81 -8.31 -15.03
C GLY A 25 -9.26 -7.10 -14.23
N ASP A 26 -9.53 -6.00 -14.92
CA ASP A 26 -10.07 -4.72 -14.42
C ASP A 26 -9.11 -3.69 -13.80
N LEU A 27 -7.83 -3.71 -14.17
CA LEU A 27 -7.16 -2.42 -14.36
C LEU A 27 -7.75 -1.79 -15.62
N LYS A 28 -8.93 -1.16 -15.50
CA LYS A 28 -9.35 -0.12 -16.44
C LYS A 28 -8.15 0.80 -16.56
N ARG A 29 -7.41 0.70 -17.67
CA ARG A 29 -6.40 1.69 -18.03
C ARG A 29 -7.16 3.00 -17.99
N VAL A 30 -7.01 3.74 -16.89
CA VAL A 30 -7.53 5.10 -16.81
C VAL A 30 -6.86 5.75 -18.01
N LYS A 31 -7.65 6.10 -19.03
CA LYS A 31 -7.14 6.84 -20.17
C LYS A 31 -6.69 8.18 -19.62
N LEU A 32 -5.43 8.26 -19.21
CA LEU A 32 -4.78 9.48 -18.76
C LEU A 32 -4.48 10.35 -19.98
N THR A 33 -5.53 10.76 -20.69
CA THR A 33 -5.42 11.88 -21.63
C THR A 33 -5.48 13.15 -20.78
N GLY A 34 -4.33 13.65 -20.35
CA GLY A 34 -4.24 14.82 -19.46
C GLY A 34 -2.94 14.85 -18.64
N LYS A 35 -2.88 15.76 -17.66
CA LYS A 35 -1.76 15.83 -16.69
C LYS A 35 -1.66 14.50 -15.93
N PRO A 36 -0.45 13.94 -15.73
CA PRO A 36 -0.27 12.75 -14.91
C PRO A 36 -0.86 12.94 -13.50
N PRO A 37 -1.55 11.94 -12.93
CA PRO A 37 -2.03 11.96 -11.56
C PRO A 37 -0.88 12.07 -10.56
N ASN A 38 -1.14 12.74 -9.44
CA ASN A 38 -0.13 12.93 -8.40
C ASN A 38 -0.14 11.80 -7.37
N ILE A 39 1.04 11.34 -6.98
CA ILE A 39 1.29 10.53 -5.79
C ILE A 39 1.96 11.44 -4.77
N LEU A 40 1.43 11.49 -3.55
CA LEU A 40 1.99 12.29 -2.46
C LEU A 40 2.65 11.38 -1.43
N ILE A 41 3.79 11.81 -0.90
CA ILE A 41 4.53 11.09 0.14
C ILE A 41 4.63 11.99 1.38
N TYR A 42 4.07 11.53 2.50
CA TYR A 42 4.16 12.17 3.80
C TYR A 42 5.15 11.40 4.70
N VAL A 43 6.17 12.10 5.21
CA VAL A 43 7.29 11.55 5.99
C VAL A 43 7.54 12.39 7.25
N ASP A 44 8.29 11.84 8.19
CA ASP A 44 8.72 12.54 9.42
C ASP A 44 9.62 13.75 9.10
N SER A 45 9.51 14.81 9.90
CA SER A 45 10.27 16.06 9.70
C SER A 45 11.79 15.91 9.87
N ASP A 46 12.24 15.06 10.81
CA ASP A 46 13.66 14.98 11.21
C ASP A 46 14.58 14.32 10.16
N SER A 47 14.02 13.52 9.25
CA SER A 47 14.75 12.81 8.19
C SER A 47 14.07 12.92 6.82
N GLY A 48 13.21 13.92 6.67
CA GLY A 48 12.21 14.00 5.60
C GLY A 48 12.78 13.88 4.19
N GLU A 49 13.86 14.59 3.86
CA GLU A 49 14.42 14.58 2.50
C GLU A 49 15.02 13.22 2.10
N VAL A 50 15.84 12.62 2.97
CA VAL A 50 16.49 11.33 2.69
C VAL A 50 15.43 10.23 2.55
N LYS A 51 14.52 10.14 3.53
CA LYS A 51 13.45 9.15 3.55
C LYS A 51 12.48 9.33 2.38
N PHE A 52 12.20 10.58 2.00
CA PHE A 52 11.39 10.88 0.83
C PHE A 52 12.03 10.33 -0.46
N GLU A 53 13.31 10.60 -0.72
CA GLU A 53 13.96 10.13 -1.94
C GLU A 53 14.11 8.60 -1.99
N GLU A 54 14.35 7.94 -0.86
CA GLU A 54 14.35 6.47 -0.77
C GLU A 54 12.99 5.89 -1.16
N ILE A 55 11.91 6.37 -0.55
CA ILE A 55 10.55 5.89 -0.83
C ILE A 55 10.14 6.24 -2.26
N ARG A 56 10.47 7.45 -2.72
CA ARG A 56 10.22 7.89 -4.10
C ARG A 56 10.89 6.97 -5.11
N SER A 57 12.15 6.58 -4.87
CA SER A 57 12.88 5.66 -5.75
C SER A 57 12.18 4.31 -5.84
N ILE A 58 11.79 3.73 -4.70
CA ILE A 58 11.06 2.45 -4.65
C ILE A 58 9.71 2.53 -5.37
N ILE A 59 8.96 3.62 -5.17
CA ILE A 59 7.67 3.81 -5.85
C ILE A 59 7.87 3.90 -7.36
N MET A 60 8.88 4.65 -7.82
CA MET A 60 9.18 4.78 -9.26
C MET A 60 9.64 3.47 -9.90
N GLU A 61 10.16 2.51 -9.14
CA GLU A 61 10.43 1.15 -9.63
C GLU A 61 9.16 0.31 -9.78
N CYS A 62 8.09 0.66 -9.04
CA CYS A 62 6.83 -0.08 -9.01
C CYS A 62 5.77 0.48 -9.98
N VAL A 63 5.94 1.70 -10.48
CA VAL A 63 4.97 2.38 -11.36
C VAL A 63 5.62 2.85 -12.66
N ASP A 64 4.83 3.06 -13.71
CA ASP A 64 5.32 3.71 -14.92
C ASP A 64 5.72 5.16 -14.59
N ILE A 65 7.02 5.45 -14.67
CA ILE A 65 7.64 6.74 -14.39
C ILE A 65 7.05 7.90 -15.21
N ASN A 66 6.43 7.61 -16.35
CA ASN A 66 5.83 8.62 -17.23
C ASN A 66 4.33 8.79 -16.94
N ALA A 67 3.72 7.91 -16.15
CA ALA A 67 2.29 7.92 -15.87
C ALA A 67 1.92 8.68 -14.59
N TYR A 68 2.89 8.98 -13.71
CA TYR A 68 2.64 9.60 -12.40
C TYR A 68 3.62 10.71 -12.09
N THR A 69 3.20 11.68 -11.28
CA THR A 69 4.12 12.66 -10.69
C THR A 69 4.16 12.47 -9.18
N VAL A 70 5.36 12.33 -8.61
CA VAL A 70 5.57 12.04 -7.18
C VAL A 70 6.07 13.29 -6.47
N TYR A 71 5.36 13.72 -5.43
CA TYR A 71 5.72 14.88 -4.61
C TYR A 71 5.76 14.55 -3.12
N GLN A 72 6.58 15.28 -2.38
CA GLN A 72 6.51 15.29 -0.92
C GLN A 72 5.31 16.15 -0.48
N LEU A 73 4.57 15.70 0.52
CA LEU A 73 3.54 16.46 1.21
C LEU A 73 4.04 16.77 2.63
N LEU A 74 4.33 18.04 2.88
CA LEU A 74 4.76 18.51 4.21
C LEU A 74 3.56 18.68 5.13
N GLU A 75 3.77 18.58 6.45
CA GLU A 75 2.70 18.75 7.45
C GLU A 75 1.98 20.11 7.32
N GLU A 76 2.74 21.18 7.12
CA GLU A 76 2.21 22.53 6.88
C GLU A 76 1.34 22.63 5.62
N GLN A 77 1.58 21.76 4.62
CA GLN A 77 0.82 21.72 3.37
C GLN A 77 -0.50 20.96 3.54
N VAL A 78 -0.58 20.00 4.47
CA VAL A 78 -1.78 19.17 4.66
C VAL A 78 -3.03 20.01 4.87
N LEU A 79 -2.90 21.13 5.59
CA LEU A 79 -4.01 22.02 5.94
C LEU A 79 -4.11 23.27 5.05
N SER A 80 -3.06 23.59 4.28
CA SER A 80 -2.96 24.88 3.59
C SER A 80 -3.16 24.80 2.07
N VAL A 81 -2.97 23.63 1.47
CA VAL A 81 -3.12 23.45 0.00
C VAL A 81 -4.25 22.49 -0.35
N PRO A 82 -4.93 22.65 -1.50
CA PRO A 82 -6.04 21.79 -1.92
C PRO A 82 -5.54 20.48 -2.55
N TRP A 83 -4.68 19.73 -1.84
CA TRP A 83 -4.07 18.50 -2.36
C TRP A 83 -5.05 17.33 -2.45
N VAL A 84 -6.07 17.30 -1.59
CA VAL A 84 -7.05 16.22 -1.46
C VAL A 84 -7.74 15.90 -2.80
N ASP A 85 -8.05 16.92 -3.59
CA ASP A 85 -8.74 16.74 -4.88
C ASP A 85 -7.77 16.49 -6.05
N ASN A 86 -6.47 16.56 -5.81
CA ASN A 86 -5.42 16.53 -6.84
C ASN A 86 -4.49 15.33 -6.72
N ALA A 87 -4.63 14.49 -5.70
CA ALA A 87 -3.84 13.30 -5.49
C ALA A 87 -4.64 12.03 -5.84
N LEU A 88 -3.96 11.02 -6.36
CA LEU A 88 -4.51 9.68 -6.57
C LEU A 88 -4.19 8.75 -5.38
N LEU A 89 -2.97 8.88 -4.85
CA LEU A 89 -2.44 8.05 -3.78
C LEU A 89 -1.69 8.95 -2.78
N LEU A 90 -1.91 8.69 -1.50
CA LEU A 90 -1.10 9.23 -0.41
C LEU A 90 -0.32 8.08 0.23
N VAL A 91 1.00 8.20 0.27
CA VAL A 91 1.90 7.31 0.99
C VAL A 91 2.25 7.96 2.32
N ILE A 92 1.98 7.26 3.42
CA ILE A 92 2.30 7.71 4.78
C ILE A 92 3.46 6.84 5.27
N ALA A 93 4.61 7.44 5.51
CA ALA A 93 5.80 6.76 5.97
C ALA A 93 6.41 7.50 7.17
N THR A 94 5.61 7.62 8.22
CA THR A 94 5.96 8.27 9.48
C THR A 94 5.74 7.31 10.64
N SER A 95 6.75 7.15 11.50
CA SER A 95 6.57 6.40 12.75
C SER A 95 5.92 7.25 13.84
N GLU A 96 6.00 8.56 13.70
CA GLU A 96 5.45 9.51 14.65
C GLU A 96 3.91 9.50 14.65
N PRO A 97 3.27 9.87 15.78
CA PRO A 97 1.83 10.06 15.83
C PRO A 97 1.40 11.19 14.89
N ILE A 98 0.36 10.93 14.10
CA ILE A 98 -0.25 11.94 13.24
C ILE A 98 -1.27 12.75 14.06
N SER A 99 -1.20 14.07 13.97
CA SER A 99 -2.15 14.96 14.66
C SER A 99 -3.59 14.78 14.16
N ASP A 100 -4.57 15.03 15.04
CA ASP A 100 -6.00 14.86 14.71
C ASP A 100 -6.45 15.70 13.49
N SER A 101 -5.87 16.88 13.30
CA SER A 101 -6.17 17.76 12.18
C SER A 101 -5.68 17.19 10.85
N VAL A 102 -4.45 16.66 10.82
CA VAL A 102 -3.86 15.98 9.65
C VAL A 102 -4.62 14.69 9.36
N SER A 103 -4.89 13.89 10.39
CA SER A 103 -5.67 12.64 10.27
C SER A 103 -7.04 12.87 9.64
N LYS A 104 -7.75 13.95 10.04
CA LYS A 104 -9.04 14.32 9.42
C LYS A 104 -8.93 14.60 7.92
N GLN A 105 -7.85 15.23 7.45
CA GLN A 105 -7.65 15.44 6.02
C GLN A 105 -7.39 14.13 5.27
N PHE A 106 -6.62 13.22 5.87
CA PHE A 106 -6.36 11.89 5.29
C PHE A 106 -7.66 11.06 5.19
N LEU A 107 -8.51 11.12 6.21
CA LEU A 107 -9.83 10.51 6.18
C LEU A 107 -10.75 11.16 5.13
N ALA A 108 -10.72 12.49 4.98
CA ALA A 108 -11.46 13.21 3.95
C ALA A 108 -10.99 12.86 2.53
N PHE A 109 -9.69 12.61 2.35
CA PHE A 109 -9.15 12.10 1.09
C PHE A 109 -9.68 10.70 0.76
N MET A 110 -9.68 9.79 1.73
CA MET A 110 -10.26 8.45 1.52
C MET A 110 -11.76 8.48 1.24
N SER A 111 -12.53 9.35 1.91
CA SER A 111 -13.98 9.43 1.69
C SER A 111 -14.37 9.92 0.30
N LYS A 112 -13.47 10.65 -0.39
CA LYS A 112 -13.61 11.04 -1.80
C LYS A 112 -13.13 9.99 -2.81
N GLY A 113 -12.70 8.81 -2.34
CA GLY A 113 -12.19 7.73 -3.18
C GLY A 113 -10.67 7.73 -3.38
N GLY A 114 -9.95 8.60 -2.65
CA GLY A 114 -8.49 8.56 -2.57
C GLY A 114 -7.99 7.28 -1.90
N LYS A 115 -6.75 6.89 -2.20
CA LYS A 115 -6.13 5.67 -1.67
C LYS A 115 -4.96 6.03 -0.75
N ILE A 116 -4.82 5.31 0.35
CA ILE A 116 -3.71 5.49 1.29
C ILE A 116 -2.89 4.21 1.38
N LEU A 117 -1.56 4.35 1.30
CA LEU A 117 -0.59 3.30 1.61
C LEU A 117 0.22 3.72 2.84
N GLY A 118 0.07 3.00 3.95
CA GLY A 118 0.88 3.21 5.16
C GLY A 118 2.09 2.29 5.19
N LEU A 119 3.29 2.85 5.31
CA LEU A 119 4.56 2.12 5.45
C LEU A 119 5.11 2.38 6.86
N SER A 120 5.08 1.34 7.71
CA SER A 120 5.43 1.46 9.14
C SER A 120 4.69 2.59 9.86
N ALA A 121 3.50 2.95 9.37
CA ALA A 121 2.74 4.10 9.82
C ALA A 121 1.92 3.81 11.08
N SER A 122 1.76 4.82 11.94
CA SER A 122 0.84 4.80 13.07
C SER A 122 -0.62 5.12 12.69
N PHE A 123 -0.85 5.56 11.44
CA PHE A 123 -2.17 5.92 10.93
C PHE A 123 -3.13 4.72 10.94
N THR A 124 -4.33 4.93 11.46
CA THR A 124 -5.38 3.91 11.52
C THR A 124 -6.74 4.51 11.17
N PHE A 125 -7.67 3.67 10.72
CA PHE A 125 -9.03 4.08 10.36
C PHE A 125 -10.03 2.93 10.59
N GLY A 126 -11.32 3.25 10.57
CA GLY A 126 -12.41 2.27 10.66
C GLY A 126 -12.50 1.50 11.99
N GLY A 127 -12.07 2.12 13.10
CA GLY A 127 -12.16 1.51 14.43
C GLY A 127 -11.12 0.41 14.68
N ILE A 128 -10.02 0.42 13.93
CA ILE A 128 -8.82 -0.38 14.22
C ILE A 128 -7.79 0.51 14.90
N GLN A 129 -7.11 -0.04 15.88
CA GLN A 129 -5.97 0.56 16.56
C GLN A 129 -4.76 -0.35 16.42
N ILE A 130 -3.56 0.22 16.50
CA ILE A 130 -2.32 -0.53 16.62
C ILE A 130 -1.95 -0.56 18.11
N LYS A 131 -1.59 -1.74 18.61
CA LYS A 131 -1.10 -1.92 19.99
C LYS A 131 0.28 -2.51 19.99
N ASN A 132 1.08 -2.09 20.97
CA ASN A 132 2.36 -2.72 21.25
C ASN A 132 2.15 -3.97 22.12
N LYS A 133 2.92 -4.99 21.80
CA LYS A 133 3.01 -6.28 22.48
C LYS A 133 4.49 -6.66 22.47
N ASP A 134 5.24 -6.02 23.37
CA ASP A 134 6.70 -6.06 23.40
C ASP A 134 7.26 -7.49 23.53
N GLU A 135 6.50 -8.41 24.13
CA GLU A 135 6.82 -9.83 24.21
C GLU A 135 6.92 -10.54 22.84
N LEU A 136 6.30 -9.98 21.80
CA LEU A 136 6.42 -10.48 20.42
C LEU A 136 7.57 -9.81 19.65
N ALA A 137 8.08 -8.66 20.10
CA ALA A 137 9.10 -7.92 19.36
C ALA A 137 10.36 -8.77 19.19
N ASP A 138 10.94 -8.75 17.98
CA ASP A 138 12.16 -9.46 17.61
C ASP A 138 12.09 -10.99 17.78
N THR A 139 10.88 -11.55 17.86
CA THR A 139 10.65 -12.99 17.88
C THR A 139 10.12 -13.48 16.54
N VAL A 140 10.49 -14.71 16.16
CA VAL A 140 9.93 -15.36 14.97
C VAL A 140 8.56 -15.93 15.34
N GLN A 141 7.51 -15.39 14.72
CA GLN A 141 6.12 -15.81 14.92
C GLN A 141 5.58 -16.46 13.66
N ALA A 142 4.77 -17.51 13.82
CA ALA A 142 4.06 -18.12 12.71
C ALA A 142 2.81 -17.28 12.40
N LEU A 143 2.81 -16.59 11.25
CA LEU A 143 1.67 -15.87 10.71
C LEU A 143 0.79 -16.85 9.92
N VAL A 144 -0.46 -16.99 10.36
CA VAL A 144 -1.46 -17.87 9.75
C VAL A 144 -2.39 -17.05 8.87
N PHE A 145 -2.58 -17.49 7.64
CA PHE A 145 -3.55 -16.96 6.69
C PHE A 145 -4.56 -18.05 6.33
N SER A 146 -5.81 -17.66 6.11
CA SER A 146 -6.85 -18.58 5.64
C SER A 146 -7.66 -17.93 4.53
N LYS A 147 -7.73 -18.60 3.39
CA LYS A 147 -8.62 -18.21 2.28
C LYS A 147 -10.03 -18.79 2.49
N ASP A 148 -10.08 -20.01 3.04
CA ASP A 148 -11.26 -20.78 3.44
C ASP A 148 -10.90 -21.69 4.64
N LYS A 149 -11.90 -22.40 5.19
CA LYS A 149 -11.74 -23.21 6.42
C LYS A 149 -10.71 -24.34 6.31
N ASP A 150 -10.35 -24.76 5.10
CA ASP A 150 -9.57 -25.97 4.87
C ASP A 150 -8.18 -25.66 4.27
N ASN A 151 -7.92 -24.41 3.87
CA ASN A 151 -6.64 -23.98 3.29
C ASN A 151 -5.97 -22.90 4.15
N GLU A 152 -5.31 -23.34 5.22
CA GLU A 152 -4.42 -22.50 6.02
C GLU A 152 -3.00 -22.48 5.43
N ILE A 153 -2.42 -21.28 5.33
CA ILE A 153 -1.02 -21.07 4.97
C ILE A 153 -0.32 -20.47 6.19
N LYS A 154 0.82 -21.06 6.57
CA LYS A 154 1.66 -20.54 7.66
C LYS A 154 2.98 -20.00 7.10
N LEU A 155 3.34 -18.79 7.50
CA LEU A 155 4.60 -18.15 7.19
C LEU A 155 5.29 -17.71 8.48
N ASN A 156 6.56 -18.07 8.67
CA ASN A 156 7.33 -17.56 9.79
C ASN A 156 7.86 -16.16 9.46
N ALA A 157 7.57 -15.18 10.32
CA ALA A 157 7.99 -13.79 10.16
C ALA A 157 8.58 -13.25 11.47
N LEU A 158 9.54 -12.35 11.36
CA LEU A 158 10.04 -11.59 12.51
C LEU A 158 8.98 -10.55 12.92
N ALA A 159 8.47 -10.64 14.14
CA ALA A 159 7.40 -9.78 14.61
C ALA A 159 7.93 -8.41 15.06
N SER A 160 7.23 -7.35 14.67
CA SER A 160 7.56 -5.96 15.04
C SER A 160 7.12 -5.58 16.47
N GLY A 161 6.46 -6.50 17.18
CA GLY A 161 5.80 -6.20 18.44
C GLY A 161 4.53 -5.35 18.29
N ARG A 162 4.04 -5.09 17.07
CA ARG A 162 2.80 -4.34 16.84
C ARG A 162 1.71 -5.24 16.30
N VAL A 163 0.50 -5.12 16.86
CA VAL A 163 -0.67 -5.93 16.48
C VAL A 163 -1.89 -5.02 16.27
N PHE A 164 -2.81 -5.43 15.40
CA PHE A 164 -4.07 -4.72 15.25
C PHE A 164 -5.05 -5.12 16.36
N LYS A 165 -5.85 -4.17 16.82
CA LYS A 165 -6.96 -4.41 17.74
C LYS A 165 -8.18 -3.61 17.31
N ARG A 166 -9.36 -4.20 17.46
CA ARG A 166 -10.64 -3.50 17.29
C ARG A 166 -10.93 -2.60 18.49
N GLU A 167 -11.31 -1.35 18.23
CA GLU A 167 -11.67 -0.37 19.25
C GLU A 167 -13.06 -0.63 19.85
N THR A 168 -14.04 -1.06 19.05
CA THR A 168 -15.39 -1.43 19.52
C THR A 168 -15.96 -2.60 18.70
N ALA A 169 -16.59 -3.58 19.36
CA ALA A 169 -17.03 -4.83 18.74
C ALA A 169 -18.11 -4.67 17.64
N GLU A 170 -18.85 -3.56 17.63
CA GLU A 170 -20.16 -3.48 16.97
C GLU A 170 -20.18 -2.83 15.57
N ILE A 171 -19.10 -2.20 15.08
CA ILE A 171 -19.22 -1.28 13.91
C ILE A 171 -18.12 -1.44 12.84
N SER A 172 -17.58 -2.65 12.60
CA SER A 172 -16.69 -2.82 11.45
C SER A 172 -17.06 -4.01 10.60
N SER A 173 -17.23 -3.78 9.29
CA SER A 173 -17.27 -4.78 8.20
C SER A 173 -15.95 -5.56 8.04
N MET A 174 -15.17 -5.59 9.12
CA MET A 174 -13.77 -5.93 9.12
C MET A 174 -13.60 -7.44 9.13
N LYS A 175 -12.96 -7.95 8.10
CA LYS A 175 -12.60 -9.36 7.94
C LYS A 175 -11.16 -9.56 8.40
N LEU A 176 -10.95 -10.48 9.34
CA LEU A 176 -9.62 -10.97 9.69
C LEU A 176 -9.11 -11.89 8.57
N LEU A 177 -7.96 -11.57 7.99
CA LEU A 177 -7.32 -12.37 6.94
C LEU A 177 -6.10 -13.14 7.45
N GLY A 178 -5.45 -12.65 8.51
CA GLY A 178 -4.31 -13.34 9.10
C GLY A 178 -3.99 -12.89 10.52
N TYR A 179 -3.43 -13.82 11.29
CA TYR A 179 -3.12 -13.66 12.71
C TYR A 179 -1.85 -14.43 13.08
N PHE A 180 -1.17 -14.05 14.16
CA PHE A 180 -0.09 -14.86 14.72
C PHE A 180 -0.63 -16.07 15.46
N ASP A 181 0.00 -17.23 15.28
CA ASP A 181 -0.30 -18.51 15.95
C ASP A 181 0.09 -18.47 17.44
N SER A 182 -0.46 -17.49 18.16
CA SER A 182 -0.33 -17.25 19.58
C SER A 182 -1.63 -17.60 20.30
N THR A 183 -1.59 -17.71 21.63
CA THR A 183 -2.78 -17.96 22.46
C THR A 183 -3.90 -16.96 22.19
N ASP A 184 -3.54 -15.71 21.91
CA ASP A 184 -4.49 -14.61 21.72
C ASP A 184 -4.95 -14.44 20.26
N LYS A 185 -4.33 -15.17 19.31
CA LYS A 185 -4.53 -15.02 17.86
C LYS A 185 -4.43 -13.54 17.42
N ASP A 186 -3.29 -12.93 17.72
CA ASP A 186 -3.05 -11.50 17.49
C ASP A 186 -3.27 -11.12 16.01
N MET A 187 -4.10 -10.09 15.76
CA MET A 187 -4.56 -9.74 14.42
C MET A 187 -3.46 -9.02 13.64
N MET A 188 -3.09 -9.56 12.47
CA MET A 188 -1.98 -9.02 11.68
C MET A 188 -2.38 -8.55 10.28
N VAL A 189 -3.37 -9.19 9.67
CA VAL A 189 -3.86 -8.78 8.35
C VAL A 189 -5.37 -8.63 8.41
N VAL A 190 -5.82 -7.44 8.06
CA VAL A 190 -7.19 -6.98 8.24
C VAL A 190 -7.70 -6.41 6.94
N GLN A 191 -8.93 -6.71 6.58
CA GLN A 191 -9.63 -6.14 5.43
C GLN A 191 -10.86 -5.40 5.93
N MET A 192 -11.10 -4.19 5.41
CA MET A 192 -12.17 -3.27 5.81
C MET A 192 -13.24 -3.16 4.73
#